data_AF-A0A956HAF5-F1
#
_entry.id   AF-A0A956HAF5-F1
#
_cell.length_a   1.000
_cell.length_b   1.000
_cell.length_c   1.000
_cell.angle_alpha   90.00
_cell.angle_beta   90.00
_cell.angle_gamma   90.00
#
_symmetry.space_group_name_H-M   'P 1'
#
loop_
_entity.id
_entity.type
_entity.pdbx_description
1 polymer ?
#
loop_
_entity_poly.entity_id
_entity_poly.type
_entity_poly.pdbx_seq_one_letter_code
_entity_poly.pdbx_strand_id
1 'polypeptide(L)'
;HENSPGDTDLGPYPDGEIEPAPEAYDPIGMGGVTRLVVDGADFTRVSSNLVLIGTIRNCAGGISPWGWLSCEENTDEGHGYVFVCPTDAESVQPPQRVVPYGRFNHEAAAVDPETLICYLTEDRGDSSFYRFVPSAKDKPFEGQLQALKVVGEDAFETTNMKIGDTVEVEWVDVDEPDPEDDTVRVEAQDKGAAIFVRGEGLWIHDGEVYI
;
A
#
# COMPACT_ATOMS: atom_id res chain seq x y z
N HIS A 1 -14.70 4.54 0.87
CA HIS A 1 -13.30 4.93 1.12
C HIS A 1 -13.08 4.70 2.60
N GLU A 2 -11.97 4.08 2.98
CA GLU A 2 -11.71 3.75 4.38
C GLU A 2 -12.83 2.97 5.11
N ASN A 3 -13.58 2.14 4.37
CA ASN A 3 -14.68 1.39 4.97
C ASN A 3 -14.13 0.32 5.93
N SER A 4 -14.70 0.27 7.13
CA SER A 4 -14.39 -0.70 8.19
C SER A 4 -15.39 -1.86 8.18
N PRO A 5 -15.10 -2.99 8.85
CA PRO A 5 -16.08 -4.06 9.03
C PRO A 5 -17.39 -3.53 9.60
N GLY A 6 -18.51 -3.87 8.95
CA GLY A 6 -19.85 -3.42 9.34
C GLY A 6 -20.34 -2.11 8.70
N ASP A 7 -19.54 -1.43 7.88
CA ASP A 7 -19.97 -0.25 7.11
C ASP A 7 -20.83 -0.63 5.89
N THR A 8 -22.01 -1.23 6.13
CA THR A 8 -22.87 -1.80 5.09
C THR A 8 -23.57 -0.74 4.20
N ASP A 9 -23.62 0.53 4.63
CA ASP A 9 -24.27 1.60 3.87
C ASP A 9 -23.49 1.98 2.59
N LEU A 10 -22.16 1.85 2.61
CA LEU A 10 -21.24 2.30 1.55
C LEU A 10 -20.27 1.19 1.11
N GLY A 11 -20.50 -0.04 1.56
CA GLY A 11 -19.70 -1.22 1.24
C GLY A 11 -20.02 -1.82 -0.14
N PRO A 12 -19.20 -2.78 -0.60
CA PRO A 12 -19.43 -3.49 -1.86
C PRO A 12 -20.62 -4.46 -1.79
N TYR A 13 -21.12 -4.77 -0.59
CA TYR A 13 -22.22 -5.70 -0.36
C TYR A 13 -23.48 -4.95 0.06
N PRO A 14 -24.65 -5.28 -0.51
CA PRO A 14 -25.94 -4.83 -0.01
C PRO A 14 -26.16 -5.24 1.45
N ASP A 15 -26.82 -4.37 2.22
CA ASP A 15 -27.21 -4.67 3.59
C ASP A 15 -28.09 -5.95 3.66
N GLY A 16 -27.66 -6.91 4.48
CA GLY A 16 -28.34 -8.21 4.67
C GLY A 16 -27.98 -9.32 3.67
N GLU A 17 -27.06 -9.09 2.73
CA GLU A 17 -26.48 -10.16 1.90
C GLU A 17 -25.40 -10.89 2.69
N ILE A 18 -25.67 -12.12 3.13
CA ILE A 18 -24.81 -12.87 4.08
C ILE A 18 -23.61 -13.53 3.37
N GLU A 19 -23.71 -13.74 2.05
CA GLU A 19 -22.69 -14.46 1.27
C GLU A 19 -22.19 -13.55 0.14
N PRO A 20 -21.06 -12.88 0.31
CA PRO A 20 -20.47 -12.06 -0.74
C PRO A 20 -19.95 -12.92 -1.90
N ALA A 21 -19.59 -12.26 -3.01
CA ALA A 21 -19.01 -12.96 -4.15
C ALA A 21 -17.78 -13.81 -3.71
N PRO A 22 -17.54 -14.98 -4.31
CA PRO A 22 -16.43 -15.86 -3.92
C PRO A 22 -15.05 -15.21 -4.10
N GLU A 23 -14.97 -14.12 -4.87
CA GLU A 23 -13.79 -13.28 -5.03
C GLU A 23 -13.55 -12.30 -3.87
N ALA A 24 -14.43 -12.24 -2.88
CA ALA A 24 -14.19 -11.44 -1.67
C ALA A 24 -12.97 -11.94 -0.91
N TYR A 25 -12.08 -11.02 -0.51
CA TYR A 25 -10.93 -11.35 0.31
C TYR A 25 -11.34 -11.82 1.72
N ASP A 26 -12.02 -10.94 2.46
CA ASP A 26 -12.74 -11.25 3.69
C ASP A 26 -14.23 -10.90 3.50
N PRO A 27 -15.16 -11.84 3.68
CA PRO A 27 -16.59 -11.57 3.65
C PRO A 27 -17.08 -10.44 4.57
N ILE A 28 -16.42 -10.18 5.70
CA ILE A 28 -16.81 -9.09 6.60
C ILE A 28 -16.12 -7.75 6.27
N GLY A 29 -15.13 -7.76 5.37
CA GLY A 29 -14.45 -6.56 4.88
C GLY A 29 -15.35 -5.74 3.96
N MET A 30 -15.57 -4.46 4.29
CA MET A 30 -16.47 -3.58 3.54
C MET A 30 -15.73 -2.60 2.61
N GLY A 31 -14.43 -2.76 2.46
CA GLY A 31 -13.58 -2.03 1.53
C GLY A 31 -13.51 -2.69 0.14
N GLY A 32 -12.84 -2.00 -0.77
CA GLY A 32 -12.65 -2.45 -2.13
C GLY A 32 -12.25 -1.33 -3.08
N VAL A 33 -12.27 -1.65 -4.38
CA VAL A 33 -11.94 -0.72 -5.46
C VAL A 33 -13.04 -0.73 -6.50
N THR A 34 -13.55 0.45 -6.82
CA THR A 34 -14.45 0.67 -7.96
C THR A 34 -13.65 1.22 -9.14
N ARG A 35 -13.79 0.58 -10.29
CA ARG A 35 -13.28 1.05 -11.56
C ARG A 35 -14.35 1.84 -12.29
N LEU A 36 -13.96 3.01 -12.81
CA LEU A 36 -14.79 3.87 -13.65
C LEU A 36 -14.11 4.03 -15.01
N VAL A 37 -14.80 3.69 -16.10
CA VAL A 37 -14.35 3.98 -17.47
C VAL A 37 -15.08 5.19 -17.98
N VAL A 38 -14.33 6.16 -18.49
CA VAL A 38 -14.86 7.38 -19.09
C VAL A 38 -14.36 7.53 -20.52
N ASP A 39 -15.15 8.16 -21.37
CA ASP A 39 -14.74 8.53 -22.72
C ASP A 39 -13.66 9.62 -22.64
N GLY A 40 -12.56 9.45 -23.37
CA GLY A 40 -11.42 10.39 -23.31
C GLY A 40 -11.68 11.76 -23.96
N ALA A 41 -12.74 11.90 -24.78
CA ALA A 41 -13.07 13.14 -25.47
C ALA A 41 -14.01 14.03 -24.66
N ASP A 42 -14.98 13.45 -23.96
CA ASP A 42 -16.01 14.21 -23.23
C ASP A 42 -16.20 13.79 -21.75
N PHE A 43 -15.42 12.83 -21.27
CA PHE A 43 -15.47 12.29 -19.90
C PHE A 43 -16.82 11.70 -19.50
N THR A 44 -17.68 11.37 -20.46
CA THR A 44 -18.92 10.65 -20.18
C THR A 44 -18.62 9.25 -19.66
N ARG A 45 -19.40 8.78 -18.68
CA ARG A 45 -19.21 7.44 -18.12
C ARG A 45 -19.61 6.37 -19.14
N VAL A 46 -18.64 5.52 -19.49
CA VAL A 46 -18.83 4.33 -20.34
C VAL A 46 -19.26 3.13 -19.50
N SER A 47 -18.56 2.84 -18.40
CA SER A 47 -18.90 1.73 -17.49
C SER A 47 -18.40 1.99 -16.07
N SER A 48 -18.93 1.22 -15.12
CA SER A 48 -18.47 1.20 -13.72
C SER A 48 -18.65 -0.21 -13.17
N ASN A 49 -17.63 -0.75 -12.53
CA ASN A 49 -17.66 -2.07 -11.90
C ASN A 49 -16.71 -2.14 -10.70
N LEU A 50 -16.98 -3.05 -9.76
CA LEU A 50 -16.02 -3.40 -8.72
C LEU A 50 -14.89 -4.24 -9.32
N VAL A 51 -13.67 -4.10 -8.81
CA VAL A 51 -12.50 -4.90 -9.21
C VAL A 51 -11.84 -5.61 -8.03
N LEU A 52 -12.01 -5.07 -6.82
CA LEU A 52 -11.57 -5.66 -5.54
C LEU A 52 -12.67 -5.42 -4.51
N ILE A 53 -12.96 -6.42 -3.68
CA ILE A 53 -13.94 -6.36 -2.58
C ILE A 53 -13.43 -7.19 -1.39
N GLY A 54 -13.93 -6.93 -0.18
CA GLY A 54 -13.59 -7.72 1.00
C GLY A 54 -12.31 -7.29 1.69
N THR A 55 -11.77 -6.12 1.34
CA THR A 55 -10.63 -5.50 2.04
C THR A 55 -11.12 -4.54 3.12
N ILE A 56 -10.21 -4.00 3.93
CA ILE A 56 -10.52 -3.10 5.04
C ILE A 56 -9.73 -1.81 4.89
N ARG A 57 -10.41 -0.69 5.14
CA ARG A 57 -9.81 0.65 5.16
C ARG A 57 -8.88 0.93 3.97
N ASN A 58 -9.36 0.64 2.75
CA ASN A 58 -8.63 1.06 1.55
C ASN A 58 -8.50 2.59 1.57
N CYS A 59 -7.27 3.09 1.71
CA CYS A 59 -6.98 4.51 1.71
C CYS A 59 -6.58 4.94 0.28
N ALA A 60 -5.31 5.28 0.07
CA ALA A 60 -4.79 5.60 -1.25
C ALA A 60 -4.31 4.33 -1.99
N GLY A 61 -3.12 4.42 -2.58
CA GLY A 61 -2.64 3.42 -3.52
C GLY A 61 -1.60 3.98 -4.46
N GLY A 62 -1.45 3.32 -5.61
CA GLY A 62 -0.39 3.61 -6.57
C GLY A 62 -0.63 3.09 -7.97
N ILE A 63 -0.17 3.84 -8.98
CA ILE A 63 -0.08 3.30 -10.34
C ILE A 63 1.14 2.38 -10.42
N SER A 64 0.99 1.24 -11.09
CA SER A 64 2.07 0.29 -11.35
C SER A 64 1.94 -0.34 -12.75
N PRO A 65 3.00 -0.99 -13.26
CA PRO A 65 2.93 -1.71 -14.54
C PRO A 65 1.94 -2.88 -14.59
N TRP A 66 1.45 -3.34 -13.44
CA TRP A 66 0.49 -4.45 -13.31
C TRP A 66 -0.91 -3.99 -12.89
N GLY A 67 -1.17 -2.68 -12.82
CA GLY A 67 -2.48 -2.10 -12.52
C GLY A 67 -2.45 -1.08 -11.40
N TRP A 68 -3.60 -0.84 -10.79
CA TRP A 68 -3.70 -0.04 -9.57
C TRP A 68 -3.30 -0.88 -8.36
N LEU A 69 -2.46 -0.34 -7.49
CA LEU A 69 -2.18 -0.89 -6.17
C LEU A 69 -3.14 -0.23 -5.18
N SER A 70 -3.97 -1.01 -4.49
CA SER A 70 -4.79 -0.50 -3.40
C SER A 70 -4.16 -0.85 -2.07
N CYS A 71 -4.08 0.12 -1.17
CA CYS A 71 -3.44 -0.02 0.14
C CYS A 71 -4.50 -0.12 1.25
N GLU A 72 -4.44 -1.17 2.07
CA GLU A 72 -5.18 -1.23 3.33
C GLU A 72 -4.42 -0.50 4.44
N GLU A 73 -5.05 0.52 5.02
CA GLU A 73 -4.56 1.19 6.22
C GLU A 73 -5.13 0.47 7.46
N ASN A 74 -4.62 -0.73 7.73
CA ASN A 74 -5.12 -1.58 8.81
C ASN A 74 -4.03 -2.54 9.33
N THR A 75 -4.18 -3.06 10.55
CA THR A 75 -3.24 -4.03 11.16
C THR A 75 -3.96 -5.19 11.87
N ASP A 76 -5.25 -5.39 11.62
CA ASP A 76 -5.99 -6.53 12.14
C ASP A 76 -5.45 -7.83 11.52
N GLU A 77 -5.61 -8.94 12.22
CA GLU A 77 -5.11 -10.25 11.79
C GLU A 77 -5.60 -10.56 10.36
N GLY A 78 -4.65 -10.88 9.46
CA GLY A 78 -4.97 -11.14 8.06
C GLY A 78 -5.22 -9.91 7.18
N HIS A 79 -5.06 -8.67 7.68
CA HIS A 79 -5.17 -7.43 6.92
C HIS A 79 -3.91 -6.56 7.03
N GLY A 80 -3.88 -5.46 6.27
CA GLY A 80 -2.77 -4.50 6.24
C GLY A 80 -1.85 -4.69 5.04
N TYR A 81 -2.43 -5.02 3.89
CA TYR A 81 -1.67 -5.36 2.69
C TYR A 81 -1.95 -4.43 1.51
N VAL A 82 -1.07 -4.51 0.52
CA VAL A 82 -1.27 -3.95 -0.81
C VAL A 82 -1.87 -5.01 -1.74
N PHE A 83 -2.88 -4.62 -2.53
CA PHE A 83 -3.58 -5.47 -3.48
C PHE A 83 -3.44 -4.96 -4.91
N VAL A 84 -3.14 -5.87 -5.85
CA VAL A 84 -3.13 -5.56 -7.28
C VAL A 84 -4.55 -5.58 -7.83
N CYS A 85 -4.95 -4.47 -8.48
CA CYS A 85 -6.23 -4.27 -9.12
C CYS A 85 -6.02 -4.01 -10.62
N PRO A 86 -6.30 -4.99 -11.51
CA PRO A 86 -6.16 -4.82 -12.94
C PRO A 86 -7.06 -3.70 -13.49
N THR A 87 -6.50 -2.83 -14.33
CA THR A 87 -7.21 -1.66 -14.88
C THR A 87 -8.11 -2.00 -16.08
N ASP A 88 -8.03 -3.24 -16.58
CA ASP A 88 -8.83 -3.79 -17.67
C ASP A 88 -9.89 -4.79 -17.19
N ALA A 89 -9.98 -5.07 -15.89
CA ALA A 89 -10.97 -5.97 -15.31
C ALA A 89 -12.42 -5.47 -15.53
N GLU A 90 -13.24 -6.32 -16.14
CA GLU A 90 -14.67 -6.04 -16.39
C GLU A 90 -15.59 -6.49 -15.23
N SER A 91 -15.05 -7.24 -14.27
CA SER A 91 -15.73 -7.72 -13.07
C SER A 91 -14.78 -7.74 -11.88
N VAL A 92 -15.32 -8.00 -10.68
CA VAL A 92 -14.48 -8.30 -9.51
C VAL A 92 -13.54 -9.47 -9.82
N GLN A 93 -12.30 -9.38 -9.34
CA GLN A 93 -11.27 -10.39 -9.51
C GLN A 93 -10.92 -11.01 -8.16
N PRO A 94 -10.47 -12.28 -8.13
CA PRO A 94 -9.85 -12.84 -6.94
C PRO A 94 -8.73 -11.92 -6.42
N PRO A 95 -8.59 -11.76 -5.09
CA PRO A 95 -7.68 -10.79 -4.52
C PRO A 95 -6.22 -11.22 -4.76
N GLN A 96 -5.42 -10.32 -5.32
CA GLN A 96 -3.98 -10.52 -5.48
C GLN A 96 -3.24 -9.69 -4.43
N ARG A 97 -3.06 -10.29 -3.25
CA ARG A 97 -2.30 -9.73 -2.13
C ARG A 97 -0.80 -9.78 -2.38
N VAL A 98 -0.09 -8.67 -2.20
CA VAL A 98 1.37 -8.58 -2.38
C VAL A 98 2.08 -8.66 -1.02
N VAL A 99 2.14 -9.86 -0.46
CA VAL A 99 2.74 -10.12 0.87
C VAL A 99 4.14 -9.51 1.05
N PRO A 100 5.07 -9.61 0.07
CA PRO A 100 6.42 -9.09 0.26
C PRO A 100 6.54 -7.57 0.37
N TYR A 101 5.46 -6.82 0.14
CA TYR A 101 5.42 -5.37 0.38
C TYR A 101 5.25 -5.01 1.86
N GLY A 102 5.03 -6.02 2.71
CA GLY A 102 4.92 -5.89 4.14
C GLY A 102 3.48 -5.76 4.62
N ARG A 103 3.27 -6.05 5.91
CA ARG A 103 2.00 -5.94 6.60
C ARG A 103 2.02 -4.80 7.63
N PHE A 104 1.34 -3.70 7.32
CA PHE A 104 1.25 -2.49 8.16
C PHE A 104 0.15 -1.53 7.64
N ASN A 105 0.00 -0.36 8.27
CA ASN A 105 -0.97 0.67 7.87
C ASN A 105 -0.57 1.36 6.55
N HIS A 106 -0.67 0.68 5.41
CA HIS A 106 -0.28 1.25 4.11
C HIS A 106 -1.16 2.44 3.74
N GLU A 107 -0.53 3.57 3.42
CA GLU A 107 -1.24 4.69 2.80
C GLU A 107 -1.11 4.59 1.27
N ALA A 108 0.11 4.77 0.76
CA ALA A 108 0.37 4.92 -0.66
C ALA A 108 1.53 4.03 -1.11
N ALA A 109 1.52 3.70 -2.40
CA ALA A 109 2.56 2.93 -3.05
C ALA A 109 2.97 3.66 -4.32
N ALA A 110 4.26 3.68 -4.63
CA ALA A 110 4.74 4.25 -5.89
C ALA A 110 5.83 3.36 -6.49
N VAL A 111 5.55 2.87 -7.70
CA VAL A 111 6.48 2.00 -8.41
C VAL A 111 7.28 2.82 -9.40
N ASP A 112 8.61 2.78 -9.27
CA ASP A 112 9.49 3.29 -10.32
C ASP A 112 9.40 2.35 -11.54
N PRO A 113 8.90 2.83 -12.70
CA PRO A 113 8.70 1.99 -13.87
C PRO A 113 10.03 1.49 -14.49
N GLU A 114 11.16 2.13 -14.21
CA GLU A 114 12.45 1.71 -14.75
C GLU A 114 13.06 0.57 -13.94
N THR A 115 13.05 0.66 -12.61
CA THR A 115 13.67 -0.32 -11.72
C THR A 115 12.71 -1.36 -11.17
N LEU A 116 11.41 -1.05 -11.16
CA LEU A 116 10.32 -1.78 -10.48
C LEU A 116 10.44 -1.79 -8.95
N ILE A 117 11.26 -0.91 -8.37
CA ILE A 117 11.26 -0.67 -6.92
C ILE A 117 9.91 -0.03 -6.55
N CYS A 118 9.26 -0.58 -5.54
CA CYS A 118 8.04 0.00 -4.97
C CYS A 118 8.38 0.72 -3.68
N TYR A 119 8.07 2.01 -3.58
CA TYR A 119 8.17 2.79 -2.35
C TYR A 119 6.82 2.78 -1.65
N LEU A 120 6.82 2.69 -0.32
CA LEU A 120 5.60 2.54 0.47
C LEU A 120 5.63 3.44 1.71
N THR A 121 4.47 4.02 2.02
CA THR A 121 4.26 4.86 3.19
C THR A 121 3.31 4.20 4.19
N GLU A 122 3.43 4.59 5.45
CA GLU A 122 2.63 4.09 6.56
C GLU A 122 2.02 5.27 7.35
N ASP A 123 0.69 5.43 7.37
CA ASP A 123 0.05 6.54 8.09
C ASP A 123 -0.15 6.19 9.57
N ARG A 124 0.83 6.61 10.38
CA ARG A 124 0.77 6.59 11.84
C ARG A 124 1.80 7.53 12.45
N GLY A 125 1.72 7.75 13.76
CA GLY A 125 2.59 8.67 14.48
C GLY A 125 4.06 8.23 14.61
N ASP A 126 4.37 6.96 14.37
CA ASP A 126 5.67 6.32 14.61
C ASP A 126 6.10 5.40 13.45
N SER A 127 5.79 5.80 12.21
CA SER A 127 6.01 5.02 10.99
C SER A 127 7.47 4.87 10.58
N SER A 128 7.74 4.00 9.61
CA SER A 128 8.96 4.06 8.79
C SER A 128 8.61 4.33 7.32
N PHE A 129 9.60 4.72 6.51
CA PHE A 129 9.46 4.81 5.06
C PHE A 129 10.12 3.61 4.40
N TYR A 130 9.40 2.90 3.54
CA TYR A 130 9.84 1.61 3.01
C TYR A 130 10.11 1.66 1.50
N ARG A 131 10.95 0.73 1.05
CA ARG A 131 10.99 0.31 -0.35
C ARG A 131 11.06 -1.21 -0.44
N PHE A 132 10.38 -1.76 -1.43
CA PHE A 132 10.56 -3.13 -1.87
C PHE A 132 11.44 -3.18 -3.12
N VAL A 133 12.51 -3.97 -3.08
CA VAL A 133 13.43 -4.17 -4.19
C VAL A 133 13.21 -5.55 -4.80
N PRO A 134 12.70 -5.63 -6.05
CA PRO A 134 12.53 -6.92 -6.71
C PRO A 134 13.89 -7.55 -7.04
N SER A 135 13.97 -8.86 -6.89
CA SER A 135 15.16 -9.67 -7.21
C SER A 135 15.44 -9.73 -8.72
N ALA A 136 14.39 -9.62 -9.54
CA ALA A 136 14.46 -9.53 -11.00
C ALA A 136 13.20 -8.88 -11.56
N LYS A 137 13.31 -8.23 -12.73
CA LYS A 137 12.16 -7.52 -13.35
C LYS A 137 11.02 -8.44 -13.80
N ASP A 138 11.31 -9.69 -14.13
CA ASP A 138 10.33 -10.71 -14.48
C ASP A 138 9.69 -11.38 -13.24
N LYS A 139 10.15 -11.01 -12.05
CA LYS A 139 9.65 -11.47 -10.74
C LYS A 139 9.37 -10.26 -9.84
N PRO A 140 8.44 -9.37 -10.21
CA PRO A 140 8.23 -8.08 -9.54
C PRO A 140 7.75 -8.19 -8.09
N PHE A 141 7.37 -9.40 -7.64
CA PHE A 141 6.92 -9.66 -6.27
C PHE A 141 7.84 -10.63 -5.51
N GLU A 142 9.01 -10.99 -6.03
CA GLU A 142 10.03 -11.73 -5.27
C GLU A 142 11.20 -10.79 -4.99
N GLY A 143 11.55 -10.53 -3.73
CA GLY A 143 12.52 -9.50 -3.41
C GLY A 143 12.66 -9.22 -1.92
N GLN A 144 13.15 -8.03 -1.60
CA GLN A 144 13.48 -7.62 -0.23
C GLN A 144 12.74 -6.33 0.13
N LEU A 145 11.99 -6.35 1.23
CA LEU A 145 11.48 -5.14 1.85
C LEU A 145 12.61 -4.49 2.66
N GLN A 146 12.75 -3.18 2.54
CA GLN A 146 13.76 -2.40 3.23
C GLN A 146 13.13 -1.12 3.80
N ALA A 147 13.70 -0.60 4.88
CA ALA A 147 13.31 0.67 5.47
C ALA A 147 14.45 1.69 5.37
N LEU A 148 14.09 2.96 5.15
CA LEU A 148 15.05 4.05 5.03
C LEU A 148 15.70 4.34 6.38
N LYS A 149 17.02 4.46 6.37
CA LYS A 149 17.85 4.84 7.52
C LYS A 149 18.72 6.04 7.17
N VAL A 150 18.96 6.92 8.15
CA VAL A 150 19.96 7.99 7.99
C VAL A 150 21.34 7.43 8.31
N VAL A 151 22.31 7.67 7.43
CA VAL A 151 23.66 7.15 7.59
C VAL A 151 24.28 7.67 8.89
N GLY A 152 24.72 6.75 9.74
CA GLY A 152 25.38 7.06 11.01
C GLY A 152 24.46 7.44 12.17
N GLU A 153 23.14 7.45 11.96
CA GLU A 153 22.15 7.78 12.99
C GLU A 153 21.02 6.73 13.00
N ASP A 154 20.96 5.94 14.07
CA ASP A 154 19.89 4.96 14.27
C ASP A 154 18.62 5.65 14.79
N ALA A 155 17.45 5.22 14.31
CA ALA A 155 16.15 5.73 14.74
C ALA A 155 16.02 7.26 14.62
N PHE A 156 16.57 7.81 13.53
CA PHE A 156 16.53 9.25 13.28
C PHE A 156 15.09 9.76 13.18
N GLU A 157 14.71 10.64 14.10
CA GLU A 157 13.41 11.29 14.14
C GLU A 157 13.35 12.40 13.08
N THR A 158 12.61 12.17 11.99
CA THR A 158 12.51 13.12 10.86
C THR A 158 11.93 14.48 11.25
N THR A 159 11.18 14.55 12.36
CA THR A 159 10.67 15.80 12.94
C THR A 159 11.77 16.75 13.43
N ASN A 160 13.00 16.27 13.59
CA ASN A 160 14.16 17.10 13.91
C ASN A 160 14.70 17.87 12.70
N MET A 161 14.33 17.48 11.48
CA MET A 161 14.77 18.16 10.26
C MET A 161 14.16 19.55 10.13
N LYS A 162 14.93 20.45 9.55
CA LYS A 162 14.48 21.79 9.15
C LYS A 162 14.36 21.86 7.64
N ILE A 163 13.57 22.82 7.18
CA ILE A 163 13.43 23.11 5.75
C ILE A 163 14.81 23.38 5.15
N GLY A 164 15.15 22.62 4.11
CA GLY A 164 16.42 22.72 3.40
C GLY A 164 17.53 21.81 3.93
N ASP A 165 17.30 21.08 5.02
CA ASP A 165 18.24 20.05 5.47
C ASP A 165 18.34 18.92 4.44
N THR A 166 19.52 18.33 4.34
CA THR A 166 19.77 17.15 3.50
C THR A 166 20.58 16.17 4.33
N VAL A 167 20.14 14.92 4.32
CA VAL A 167 20.81 13.81 5.01
C VAL A 167 21.16 12.74 3.98
N GLU A 168 22.26 12.04 4.22
CA GLU A 168 22.60 10.85 3.45
C GLU A 168 21.80 9.67 4.02
N VAL A 169 21.23 8.84 3.13
CA VAL A 169 20.37 7.73 3.53
C VAL A 169 20.93 6.40 3.03
N GLU A 170 20.71 5.37 3.83
CA GLU A 170 20.92 3.97 3.51
C GLU A 170 19.63 3.18 3.76
N TRP A 171 19.67 1.87 3.53
CA TRP A 171 18.50 1.02 3.63
C TRP A 171 18.82 -0.20 4.46
N VAL A 172 17.94 -0.52 5.41
CA VAL A 172 18.05 -1.70 6.26
C VAL A 172 17.01 -2.73 5.83
N ASP A 173 17.41 -3.99 5.74
CA ASP A 173 16.53 -5.09 5.36
C ASP A 173 15.53 -5.38 6.49
N VAL A 174 14.26 -5.56 6.12
CA VAL A 174 13.22 -6.12 6.98
C VAL A 174 13.18 -7.64 6.77
N ASP A 175 13.50 -8.41 7.81
CA ASP A 175 13.60 -9.86 7.74
C ASP A 175 12.22 -10.53 7.78
N GLU A 176 11.29 -9.99 8.56
CA GLU A 176 9.92 -10.48 8.68
C GLU A 176 8.92 -9.42 8.19
N PRO A 177 8.60 -9.40 6.89
CA PRO A 177 7.64 -8.45 6.33
C PRO A 177 6.17 -8.83 6.61
N ASP A 178 5.85 -10.08 6.98
CA ASP A 178 4.47 -10.55 7.22
C ASP A 178 4.27 -11.13 8.63
N PRO A 179 4.59 -10.36 9.69
CA PRO A 179 4.36 -10.82 11.05
C PRO A 179 2.87 -10.87 11.38
N GLU A 180 2.49 -11.76 12.30
CA GLU A 180 1.13 -11.84 12.85
C GLU A 180 0.74 -10.57 13.63
N ASP A 181 1.71 -9.97 14.33
CA ASP A 181 1.56 -8.73 15.08
C ASP A 181 2.03 -7.50 14.28
N ASP A 182 1.59 -6.30 14.65
CA ASP A 182 2.01 -5.02 14.06
C ASP A 182 3.46 -4.63 14.48
N THR A 183 4.45 -5.32 13.91
CA THR A 183 5.86 -5.23 14.31
C THR A 183 6.85 -4.90 13.20
N VAL A 184 6.43 -4.80 11.93
CA VAL A 184 7.33 -4.51 10.79
C VAL A 184 8.18 -3.25 11.03
N ARG A 185 7.54 -2.15 11.42
CA ARG A 185 8.24 -0.88 11.71
C ARG A 185 9.16 -0.99 12.93
N VAL A 186 8.78 -1.81 13.92
CA VAL A 186 9.55 -1.99 15.15
C VAL A 186 10.86 -2.70 14.81
N GLU A 187 10.79 -3.77 14.00
CA GLU A 187 11.98 -4.47 13.51
C GLU A 187 12.88 -3.52 12.70
N ALA A 188 12.30 -2.73 11.79
CA ALA A 188 13.03 -1.77 10.99
C ALA A 188 13.74 -0.71 11.86
N GLN A 189 13.04 -0.14 12.85
CA GLN A 189 13.56 0.88 13.76
C GLN A 189 14.62 0.32 14.71
N ASP A 190 14.47 -0.93 15.18
CA ASP A 190 15.50 -1.65 15.96
C ASP A 190 16.78 -1.88 15.14
N LYS A 191 16.67 -1.96 13.81
CA LYS A 191 17.80 -1.97 12.87
C LYS A 191 18.31 -0.58 12.48
N GLY A 192 17.69 0.48 13.01
CA GLY A 192 18.11 1.86 12.87
C GLY A 192 17.35 2.65 11.80
N ALA A 193 16.26 2.13 11.22
CA ALA A 193 15.42 2.89 10.29
C ALA A 193 14.93 4.20 10.93
N ALA A 194 14.82 5.24 10.11
CA ALA A 194 14.34 6.55 10.53
C ALA A 194 12.85 6.51 10.88
N ILE A 195 12.46 7.33 11.85
CA ILE A 195 11.08 7.45 12.32
C ILE A 195 10.40 8.61 11.57
N PHE A 196 9.34 8.26 10.85
CA PHE A 196 8.48 9.18 10.12
C PHE A 196 7.18 9.40 10.89
N VAL A 197 6.65 10.61 10.83
CA VAL A 197 5.35 10.94 11.42
C VAL A 197 4.35 11.14 10.29
N ARG A 198 3.33 10.29 10.24
CA ARG A 198 2.24 10.31 9.27
C ARG A 198 2.75 10.25 7.83
N GLY A 199 3.38 9.14 7.47
CA GLY A 199 3.71 8.85 6.09
C GLY A 199 2.43 8.68 5.28
N GLU A 200 1.92 9.77 4.71
CA GLU A 200 0.69 9.77 3.92
C GLU A 200 1.03 9.62 2.42
N GLY A 201 0.65 10.59 1.58
CA GLY A 201 0.75 10.51 0.14
C GLY A 201 2.18 10.29 -0.37
N LEU A 202 2.29 9.68 -1.55
CA LEU A 202 3.57 9.32 -2.16
C LEU A 202 3.50 9.53 -3.67
N TRP A 203 4.56 10.10 -4.26
CA TRP A 203 4.66 10.27 -5.70
C TRP A 203 6.10 10.15 -6.21
N ILE A 204 6.26 9.69 -7.44
CA ILE A 204 7.56 9.63 -8.13
C ILE A 204 7.53 10.56 -9.34
N HIS A 205 8.53 11.42 -9.44
CA HIS A 205 8.73 12.29 -10.60
C HIS A 205 10.23 12.46 -10.87
N ASP A 206 10.64 12.30 -12.14
CA ASP A 206 12.00 12.50 -12.61
C ASP A 206 13.10 11.78 -11.78
N GLY A 207 12.77 10.57 -11.29
CA GLY A 207 13.68 9.73 -10.50
C GLY A 207 13.75 10.09 -9.02
N GLU A 208 12.95 11.05 -8.57
CA GLU A 208 12.84 11.47 -7.18
C GLU A 208 11.52 10.97 -6.56
N VAL A 209 11.59 10.64 -5.27
CA VAL A 209 10.43 10.19 -4.48
C VAL A 209 10.01 11.31 -3.54
N TYR A 210 8.73 11.66 -3.57
CA TYR A 210 8.12 12.74 -2.80
C TYR A 210 7.11 12.15 -1.81
N ILE A 211 7.30 12.48 -0.54
CA ILE A 211 6.42 12.13 0.59
C ILE A 211 6.00 13.42 1.29
#